data_AF-A0AA97C9P6-F1
#
_entry.id   AF-A0AA97C9P6-F1
#
_cell.length_a   1.000
_cell.length_b   1.000
_cell.length_c   1.000
_cell.angle_alpha   90.00
_cell.angle_beta   90.00
_cell.angle_gamma   90.00
#
_symmetry.space_group_name_H-M   'P 1'
#
loop_
_entity.id
_entity.type
_entity.pdbx_description
1 polymer ?
#
loop_
_entity_poly.entity_id
_entity_poly.type
_entity_poly.pdbx_seq_one_letter_code
_entity_poly.pdbx_strand_id
1 'polypeptide(L)'
;MLFQDRVIEVLKSGKSMSIKGLRAHFESNGVKASYNTVKFALGQLEYFDVISLVTVEEDGVRAFGYKLNDNYEAGLTRQANSGQRHKVRASKPSKPKKPVVPVVVPEYGPWCQTGEPARLQIMFNELLAKPRAKRIKRGLAV
;
A
#
# COMPACT_ATOMS: atom_id res chain seq x y z
N MET A 1 -16.53 -15.74 -15.67
CA MET A 1 -16.91 -14.45 -15.08
C MET A 1 -15.96 -14.14 -13.94
N LEU A 2 -15.24 -13.02 -14.01
CA LEU A 2 -14.30 -12.61 -12.98
C LEU A 2 -15.07 -12.11 -11.75
N PHE A 3 -14.46 -12.17 -10.57
CA PHE A 3 -15.09 -11.66 -9.34
C PHE A 3 -15.44 -10.16 -9.43
N GLN A 4 -14.68 -9.41 -10.24
CA GLN A 4 -14.93 -7.99 -10.52
C GLN A 4 -16.25 -7.75 -11.24
N ASP A 5 -16.60 -8.60 -12.20
CA ASP A 5 -17.87 -8.48 -12.94
C ASP A 5 -19.06 -8.60 -11.97
N ARG A 6 -18.95 -9.51 -10.99
CA ARG A 6 -19.95 -9.66 -9.91
C ARG A 6 -20.06 -8.41 -9.05
N VAL A 7 -18.94 -7.76 -8.72
CA VAL A 7 -18.96 -6.50 -7.94
C VAL A 7 -19.64 -5.39 -8.74
N ILE A 8 -19.35 -5.29 -10.04
CA ILE A 8 -19.99 -4.32 -10.93
C ILE A 8 -21.50 -4.59 -11.01
N GLU A 9 -21.93 -5.84 -11.17
CA GLU A 9 -23.35 -6.21 -11.18
C GLU A 9 -24.09 -5.78 -9.91
N VAL A 10 -23.47 -5.94 -8.75
CA VAL A 10 -24.07 -5.48 -7.49
C VAL A 10 -24.19 -3.96 -7.46
N LEU A 11 -23.15 -3.24 -7.88
CA LEU A 11 -23.11 -1.78 -7.88
C LEU A 11 -23.98 -1.13 -8.98
N LYS A 12 -24.33 -1.87 -10.05
CA LYS A 12 -25.29 -1.43 -11.08
C LYS A 12 -26.68 -1.14 -10.53
N SER A 13 -27.03 -1.69 -9.36
CA SER A 13 -28.28 -1.37 -8.66
C SER A 13 -28.35 0.09 -8.15
N GLY A 14 -27.27 0.88 -8.32
CA GLY A 14 -27.21 2.29 -7.95
C GLY A 14 -26.95 2.52 -6.46
N LYS A 15 -26.95 1.46 -5.65
CA LYS A 15 -26.66 1.53 -4.21
C LYS A 15 -25.15 1.55 -3.98
N SER A 16 -24.71 2.52 -3.18
CA SER A 16 -23.34 2.54 -2.67
C SER A 16 -23.22 1.51 -1.54
N MET A 17 -22.17 0.69 -1.54
CA MET A 17 -21.99 -0.37 -0.54
C MET A 17 -20.59 -0.35 0.04
N SER A 18 -20.47 -0.61 1.35
CA SER A 18 -19.17 -0.87 1.98
C SER A 18 -18.64 -2.25 1.61
N ILE A 19 -17.37 -2.50 1.95
CA ILE A 19 -16.76 -3.84 1.83
C ILE A 19 -17.54 -4.88 2.64
N LYS A 20 -18.04 -4.49 3.82
CA LYS A 20 -18.86 -5.34 4.69
C LYS A 20 -20.19 -5.66 4.02
N GLY A 21 -20.86 -4.65 3.47
CA GLY A 21 -22.12 -4.81 2.73
C GLY A 21 -21.98 -5.70 1.49
N LEU A 22 -20.95 -5.47 0.67
CA LEU A 22 -20.65 -6.30 -0.50
C LEU A 22 -20.40 -7.76 -0.11
N ARG A 23 -19.65 -7.98 0.97
CA ARG A 23 -19.36 -9.33 1.45
C ARG A 23 -20.64 -10.04 1.92
N ALA A 24 -21.49 -9.36 2.69
CA ALA A 24 -22.77 -9.90 3.13
C ALA A 24 -23.67 -10.27 1.94
N HIS A 25 -23.72 -9.42 0.90
CA HIS A 25 -24.48 -9.69 -0.33
C HIS A 25 -23.95 -10.90 -1.11
N PHE A 26 -22.63 -11.10 -1.17
CA PHE A 26 -22.08 -12.30 -1.80
C PHE A 26 -22.33 -13.56 -0.97
N GLU A 27 -22.18 -13.47 0.35
CA GLU A 27 -22.43 -14.59 1.26
C GLU A 27 -23.91 -15.01 1.23
N SER A 28 -24.87 -14.07 1.13
CA SER A 28 -26.29 -14.39 0.96
C SER A 28 -26.61 -15.09 -0.34
N ASN A 29 -25.83 -14.84 -1.40
CA ASN A 29 -25.95 -15.51 -2.70
C ASN A 29 -25.13 -16.81 -2.78
N GLY A 30 -24.64 -17.32 -1.65
CA GLY A 30 -23.87 -18.57 -1.57
C GLY A 30 -22.41 -18.44 -2.05
N VAL A 31 -21.91 -17.22 -2.28
CA VAL A 31 -20.55 -16.96 -2.72
C VAL A 31 -19.69 -16.55 -1.53
N LYS A 32 -18.78 -17.43 -1.12
CA LYS A 32 -17.84 -17.11 -0.04
C LYS A 32 -16.77 -16.12 -0.53
N ALA A 33 -16.97 -14.84 -0.26
CA ALA A 33 -16.04 -13.78 -0.63
C ALA A 33 -15.14 -13.42 0.57
N SER A 34 -13.85 -13.71 0.48
CA SER A 34 -12.89 -13.26 1.51
C SER A 34 -12.73 -11.74 1.46
N TYR A 35 -12.48 -11.12 2.63
CA TYR A 35 -12.25 -9.67 2.71
C TYR A 35 -11.16 -9.19 1.74
N ASN A 36 -10.05 -9.93 1.66
CA ASN A 36 -8.94 -9.59 0.76
C ASN A 36 -9.34 -9.68 -0.72
N THR A 37 -10.17 -10.65 -1.09
CA THR A 37 -10.67 -10.79 -2.46
C THR A 37 -11.53 -9.59 -2.84
N VAL A 38 -12.45 -9.18 -1.97
CA VAL A 38 -13.32 -8.02 -2.21
C VAL A 38 -12.50 -6.74 -2.27
N LYS A 39 -11.60 -6.54 -1.30
CA LYS A 39 -10.71 -5.37 -1.26
C LYS A 39 -9.83 -5.27 -2.51
N PHE A 40 -9.27 -6.37 -2.97
CA PHE A 40 -8.44 -6.40 -4.17
C PHE A 40 -9.25 -6.10 -5.44
N ALA A 41 -10.46 -6.65 -5.54
CA ALA A 41 -11.34 -6.37 -6.67
C ALA A 41 -11.73 -4.88 -6.73
N LEU A 42 -12.12 -4.30 -5.59
CA LEU A 42 -12.43 -2.88 -5.48
C LEU A 42 -11.22 -2.01 -5.82
N GLY A 43 -10.04 -2.34 -5.30
CA GLY A 43 -8.82 -1.59 -5.61
C GLY A 43 -8.48 -1.60 -7.11
N GLN A 44 -8.73 -2.69 -7.83
CA GLN A 44 -8.55 -2.71 -9.29
C GLN A 44 -9.60 -1.88 -10.02
N LEU A 45 -10.87 -1.98 -9.62
CA LEU A 45 -11.95 -1.22 -10.24
C LEU A 45 -11.80 0.29 -10.02
N GLU A 46 -11.39 0.70 -8.82
CA GLU A 46 -11.11 2.10 -8.46
C GLU A 46 -9.93 2.63 -9.28
N TYR A 47 -8.89 1.81 -9.43
CA TYR A 47 -7.72 2.18 -10.23
C TYR A 47 -8.07 2.48 -11.70
N PHE A 48 -8.99 1.70 -12.29
CA PHE A 48 -9.46 1.92 -13.66
C PHE A 48 -10.62 2.91 -13.75
N ASP A 49 -10.92 3.66 -12.68
CA ASP A 49 -11.98 4.68 -12.65
C ASP A 49 -13.38 4.10 -12.98
N VAL A 50 -13.59 2.82 -12.66
CA VAL A 50 -14.87 2.12 -12.82
C VAL A 50 -15.79 2.44 -11.65
N ILE A 51 -15.21 2.60 -10.46
CA ILE A 51 -15.91 2.91 -9.21
C ILE A 51 -15.24 4.08 -8.50
N SER A 52 -16.01 4.78 -7.68
CA SER A 52 -15.53 5.86 -6.81
C SER A 52 -15.81 5.55 -5.34
N LEU A 53 -14.92 6.06 -4.48
CA LEU A 53 -15.06 6.01 -3.03
C LEU A 53 -16.07 7.08 -2.58
N VAL A 54 -17.09 6.67 -1.83
CA VAL A 54 -18.16 7.53 -1.31
C VAL A 54 -18.34 7.26 0.18
N THR A 55 -18.76 8.27 0.95
CA THR A 55 -19.12 8.05 2.36
C THR A 55 -20.54 7.51 2.45
N VAL A 56 -20.73 6.38 3.14
CA VAL A 56 -22.02 5.73 3.34
C VAL A 56 -22.29 5.63 4.83
N GLU A 57 -23.52 5.89 5.26
CA GLU A 57 -23.92 5.64 6.64
C GLU A 57 -24.47 4.20 6.75
N GLU A 58 -23.75 3.36 7.50
CA GLU A 58 -24.17 2.01 7.83
C GLU A 58 -24.36 1.92 9.35
N ASP A 59 -25.56 1.54 9.80
CA ASP A 59 -25.88 1.38 11.24
C ASP A 59 -25.58 2.62 12.10
N GLY A 60 -25.74 3.82 11.53
CA GLY A 60 -25.43 5.10 12.20
C GLY A 60 -23.95 5.46 12.26
N VAL A 61 -23.07 4.68 11.61
CA VAL A 61 -21.64 4.92 11.52
C VAL A 61 -21.28 5.33 10.10
N ARG A 62 -20.51 6.43 9.95
CA ARG A 62 -19.94 6.80 8.65
C ARG A 62 -18.84 5.82 8.26
N ALA A 63 -19.06 5.11 7.17
CA ALA A 63 -18.13 4.17 6.58
C ALA A 63 -17.73 4.60 5.16
N PHE A 64 -16.63 4.05 4.69
CA PHE A 64 -16.25 4.15 3.28
C PHE A 64 -17.00 3.08 2.48
N GLY A 65 -17.78 3.54 1.50
CA GLY A 65 -18.45 2.71 0.51
C GLY A 65 -17.98 3.02 -0.90
N TYR A 66 -18.47 2.22 -1.84
CA TYR A 66 -18.10 2.31 -3.24
C TYR A 66 -19.35 2.45 -4.09
N LYS A 67 -19.28 3.33 -5.09
CA LYS A 67 -20.35 3.56 -6.08
C LYS A 67 -19.80 3.36 -7.47
N LEU A 68 -20.64 2.88 -8.39
CA LEU A 68 -20.31 2.82 -9.81
C LEU A 68 -20.24 4.25 -10.39
N ASN A 69 -19.23 4.52 -11.21
CA ASN A 69 -19.10 5.78 -11.93
C ASN A 69 -20.06 5.84 -13.12
N ASP A 70 -20.46 7.05 -13.53
CA ASP A 70 -21.34 7.23 -14.70
C ASP A 70 -20.68 6.75 -16.00
N ASN A 71 -19.35 6.89 -16.10
CA ASN A 71 -18.54 6.47 -17.24
C ASN A 71 -17.79 5.13 -17.03
N TYR A 72 -18.34 4.23 -16.20
CA TYR A 72 -17.67 2.98 -15.82
C TYR A 72 -17.28 2.08 -17.01
N GLU A 73 -18.00 2.17 -18.13
CA GLU A 73 -17.70 1.45 -19.38
C GLU A 73 -16.34 1.87 -19.99
N ALA A 74 -15.99 3.16 -19.88
CA ALA A 74 -14.69 3.66 -20.31
C ALA A 74 -13.55 3.11 -19.42
N GLY A 75 -13.83 2.82 -18.14
CA GLY A 75 -12.90 2.16 -17.23
C GLY A 75 -12.75 0.67 -17.55
N LEU A 76 -13.86 -0.03 -17.83
CA LEU A 76 -13.88 -1.43 -18.24
C LEU A 76 -13.09 -1.68 -19.53
N THR A 77 -13.27 -0.82 -20.54
CA THR A 77 -12.52 -0.90 -21.81
C THR A 77 -11.02 -0.69 -21.60
N ARG A 78 -10.62 0.24 -20.72
CA ARG A 78 -9.20 0.39 -20.30
C ARG A 78 -8.67 -0.84 -19.58
N GLN A 79 -9.48 -1.46 -18.72
CA GLN A 79 -9.13 -2.68 -18.01
C GLN A 79 -8.97 -3.88 -18.97
N ALA A 80 -9.78 -3.96 -20.03
CA ALA A 80 -9.66 -5.01 -21.05
C ALA A 80 -8.40 -4.84 -21.92
N ASN A 81 -7.90 -3.62 -22.09
CA ASN A 81 -6.72 -3.35 -22.91
C ASN A 81 -5.42 -3.78 -22.19
N SER A 82 -4.72 -4.78 -22.76
CA SER A 82 -3.43 -5.30 -22.27
C SER A 82 -2.37 -4.19 -22.09
N GLY A 83 -2.24 -3.29 -23.07
CA GLY A 83 -1.25 -2.22 -23.04
C GLY A 83 -1.53 -1.20 -21.93
N GLN A 84 -2.80 -0.90 -21.70
CA GLN A 84 -3.22 -0.03 -20.59
C GLN A 84 -2.98 -0.72 -19.24
N ARG A 85 -3.33 -2.01 -19.10
CA ARG A 85 -3.00 -2.80 -17.90
C ARG A 85 -1.51 -2.80 -17.58
N HIS A 86 -0.64 -2.90 -18.59
CA HIS A 86 0.80 -2.83 -18.38
C HIS A 86 1.26 -1.44 -17.95
N LYS A 87 0.80 -0.37 -18.61
CA LYS A 87 1.10 1.02 -18.23
C LYS A 87 0.70 1.32 -16.78
N VAL A 88 -0.48 0.84 -16.39
CA VAL A 88 -1.04 0.94 -15.04
C VAL A 88 -0.22 0.16 -13.99
N ARG A 89 0.18 -1.07 -14.29
CA ARG A 89 1.05 -1.85 -13.38
C ARG A 89 2.45 -1.27 -13.29
N ALA A 90 2.95 -0.69 -14.37
CA ALA A 90 4.27 -0.09 -14.47
C ALA A 90 4.34 1.31 -13.85
N SER A 91 3.22 2.05 -13.82
CA SER A 91 3.10 3.27 -13.01
C SER A 91 3.14 2.87 -11.54
N LYS A 92 4.35 2.87 -10.99
CA LYS A 92 4.58 2.77 -9.55
C LYS A 92 3.64 3.78 -8.88
N PRO A 93 2.92 3.42 -7.80
CA PRO A 93 2.28 4.43 -6.98
C PRO A 93 3.39 5.44 -6.66
N SER A 94 3.20 6.71 -7.06
CA SER A 94 4.12 7.75 -6.64
C SER A 94 4.10 7.65 -5.12
N LYS A 95 5.19 7.17 -4.53
CA LYS A 95 5.30 7.11 -3.07
C LYS A 95 4.81 8.48 -2.60
N PRO A 96 3.82 8.56 -1.70
CA PRO A 96 3.42 9.86 -1.17
C PRO A 96 4.72 10.54 -0.78
N LYS A 97 4.98 11.73 -1.33
CA LYS A 97 6.19 12.49 -0.99
C LYS A 97 6.16 12.52 0.52
N LYS A 98 7.05 11.74 1.17
CA LYS A 98 7.15 11.78 2.62
C LYS A 98 7.34 13.26 2.92
N PRO A 99 6.57 13.87 3.85
CA PRO A 99 6.94 15.18 4.32
C PRO A 99 8.43 15.09 4.63
N VAL A 100 9.22 16.03 4.10
CA VAL A 100 10.64 16.11 4.43
C VAL A 100 10.66 16.32 5.93
N VAL A 101 10.70 15.24 6.68
CA VAL A 101 10.94 15.30 8.12
C VAL A 101 12.34 15.87 8.15
N PRO A 102 12.54 17.08 8.72
CA PRO A 102 13.89 17.56 8.92
C PRO A 102 14.60 16.45 9.68
N VAL A 103 15.61 15.87 9.05
CA VAL A 103 16.54 14.99 9.76
C VAL A 103 17.10 15.92 10.83
N VAL A 104 16.58 15.79 12.05
CA VAL A 104 17.22 16.38 13.22
C VAL A 104 18.54 15.64 13.29
N VAL A 105 19.55 16.19 12.62
CA VAL A 105 20.94 15.81 12.86
C VAL A 105 21.14 16.19 14.32
N PRO A 106 21.32 15.21 15.22
CA PRO A 106 21.71 15.57 16.56
C PRO A 106 23.01 16.34 16.41
N GLU A 107 23.02 17.62 16.77
CA GLU A 107 24.26 18.34 17.01
C GLU A 107 24.91 17.65 18.20
N TYR A 108 25.68 16.60 17.91
CA TYR A 108 26.73 16.18 18.81
C TYR A 108 27.68 17.37 18.86
N GLY A 109 27.56 18.19 19.90
CA GLY A 109 28.58 19.16 20.25
C GLY A 109 29.95 18.48 20.29
N PRO A 110 31.06 19.23 20.28
CA PRO A 110 32.42 18.70 20.18
C PRO A 110 32.83 18.04 21.51
N TRP A 111 32.15 16.98 21.92
CA TRP A 111 32.62 16.06 22.94
C TRP A 111 33.69 15.20 22.27
N CYS A 112 34.87 15.78 22.10
CA CYS A 112 36.08 15.01 21.98
C CYS A 112 36.20 14.24 23.29
N GLN A 113 35.93 12.93 23.29
CA GLN A 113 36.42 12.09 24.38
C GLN A 113 37.93 12.32 24.42
N THR A 114 38.43 12.89 25.51
CA THR A 114 39.86 13.09 25.75
C THR A 114 40.30 12.19 26.89
N GLY A 115 41.48 11.58 26.78
CA GLY A 115 42.03 10.68 27.80
C GLY A 115 41.83 9.19 27.51
N GLU A 116 41.89 8.36 28.54
CA GLU A 116 41.84 6.89 28.42
C GLU A 116 40.62 6.33 27.67
N PRO A 117 39.39 6.87 27.83
CA PRO A 117 38.23 6.33 27.12
C PRO A 117 38.37 6.41 25.59
N ALA A 118 38.95 7.51 25.09
CA ALA A 118 39.18 7.69 23.66
C ALA A 118 40.27 6.76 23.13
N ARG A 119 41.33 6.57 23.92
CA ARG A 119 42.43 5.64 23.59
C ARG A 119 41.92 4.20 23.49
N LEU A 120 41.07 3.79 24.44
CA LEU A 120 40.45 2.46 24.42
C LEU A 120 39.52 2.30 23.22
N GLN A 121 38.73 3.33 22.88
CA GLN A 121 37.83 3.28 21.73
C GLN A 121 38.59 3.18 20.39
N ILE A 122 39.72 3.89 20.24
CA ILE A 122 40.61 3.75 19.08
C ILE A 122 41.18 2.32 19.02
N MET A 123 41.70 1.79 20.12
CA MET A 123 42.25 0.44 20.19
C MET A 123 41.21 -0.64 19.84
N PHE A 124 39.98 -0.51 20.34
CA PHE A 124 38.89 -1.43 19.99
C PHE A 124 38.51 -1.34 18.51
N ASN A 125 38.47 -0.14 17.93
CA ASN A 125 38.19 0.03 16.51
C ASN A 125 39.26 -0.63 15.63
N GLU A 126 40.53 -0.52 16.00
CA GLU A 126 41.64 -1.17 15.29
C GLU A 126 41.58 -2.70 15.38
N LEU A 127 41.32 -3.25 16.57
CA LEU A 127 41.18 -4.69 16.78
C LEU A 127 40.00 -5.27 15.99
N LEU A 128 38.89 -4.53 15.90
CA LEU A 128 37.68 -4.97 15.22
C LEU A 128 37.66 -4.66 13.71
N ALA A 129 38.61 -3.85 13.19
CA ALA A 129 38.64 -3.46 11.78
C ALA A 129 38.77 -4.65 10.83
N LYS A 130 39.71 -5.58 11.09
CA LYS A 130 39.92 -6.76 10.22
C LYS A 130 38.75 -7.76 10.28
N PRO A 131 38.23 -8.14 11.46
CA PRO A 131 37.02 -8.97 11.57
C PRO A 131 35.80 -8.35 10.88
N ARG A 132 35.59 -7.03 11.04
CA ARG A 132 34.46 -6.31 10.45
C ARG A 132 34.57 -6.27 8.92
N ALA A 133 35.74 -5.95 8.38
CA ALA A 133 35.98 -5.99 6.93
C ALA A 133 35.74 -7.40 6.35
N LYS A 134 36.11 -8.45 7.08
CA LYS A 134 35.88 -9.84 6.66
C LYS A 134 34.38 -10.21 6.69
N ARG A 135 33.61 -9.70 7.65
CA ARG A 135 32.14 -9.89 7.71
C ARG A 135 31.42 -9.14 6.59
N ILE A 136 31.83 -7.90 6.30
CA ILE A 136 31.28 -7.10 5.20
C ILE A 136 31.54 -7.79 3.85
N LYS A 137 32.77 -8.24 3.59
CA LYS A 137 33.09 -9.01 2.36
C LYS A 137 32.27 -10.30 2.22
N ARG A 138 31.81 -10.88 3.33
CA ARG A 138 30.97 -12.09 3.35
C ARG A 138 29.47 -11.78 3.34
N GLY A 139 29.06 -10.52 3.26
CA GLY A 139 27.65 -10.10 3.28
C GLY A 139 26.93 -10.29 4.62
N LEU A 140 27.69 -10.49 5.71
CA LEU A 140 27.15 -10.77 7.05
C LEU A 140 26.96 -9.51 7.91
N ALA A 141 27.41 -8.36 7.43
CA ALA A 141 27.23 -7.05 8.04
C ALA A 141 27.22 -5.98 6.94
N VAL A 142 26.47 -4.90 7.15
CA VAL A 142 26.38 -3.73 6.25
C VAL A 142 27.49 -2.74 6.56
#